data_AF-A0A5D2HPV5-F1
#
_entry.id   AF-A0A5D2HPV5-F1
#
_cell.length_a   1.000
_cell.length_b   1.000
_cell.length_c   1.000
_cell.angle_alpha   90.00
_cell.angle_beta   90.00
_cell.angle_gamma   90.00
#
_symmetry.space_group_name_H-M   'P 1'
#
loop_
_entity.id
_entity.type
_entity.pdbx_description
1 polymer ?
#
loop_
_entity_poly.entity_id
_entity_poly.type
_entity_poly.pdbx_seq_one_letter_code
_entity_poly.pdbx_strand_id
1 'polypeptide(L)'
;MKLLGNLTFCYFPKKTINIVHNHSPQTISPNIFREPMGFLGSKRSSMKGQKQPIFIPLFLRFSVLFLCFSASVAHNDEEVEDEREFDYNENGAKGPHHWGDLKKEWAACKNGAIQSPIDLTNDRVKIITKSVKIEKNYKPAESIIKNRGHDISLQWPDHKAGSITIDGIEYVLLQVHWHSPSEHTINGKRYALEAHMVHKAADPNVKSGLAVSALLYEDGSPNDFLCKLISNITDMTDEVQQRSMGVTDPNLIEIDGVEYYRYIGSLTVPPCTESVIWIINKKIATVSKEQVHTIREAVHDYAEQNARPVQPHNEREMELHSPNS
;
A
#
# COMPACT_ATOMS: atom_id res chain seq x y z
N MET A 1 -39.41 4.42 -27.90
CA MET A 1 -38.51 3.29 -28.23
C MET A 1 -37.50 3.21 -27.09
N LYS A 2 -37.71 2.30 -26.13
CA LYS A 2 -36.82 2.15 -24.97
C LYS A 2 -35.49 1.58 -25.46
N LEU A 3 -34.40 2.33 -25.25
CA LEU A 3 -33.04 1.83 -25.42
C LEU A 3 -32.83 0.69 -24.41
N LEU A 4 -32.67 -0.53 -24.92
CA LEU A 4 -32.19 -1.66 -24.14
C LEU A 4 -30.74 -1.33 -23.75
N GLY A 5 -30.49 -1.16 -22.45
CA GLY A 5 -29.14 -1.02 -21.92
C GLY A 5 -28.32 -2.26 -22.24
N ASN A 6 -27.09 -2.06 -22.70
CA ASN A 6 -26.11 -3.12 -22.84
C ASN A 6 -25.88 -3.74 -21.45
N LEU A 7 -26.40 -4.95 -21.24
CA LEU A 7 -25.99 -5.78 -20.11
C LEU A 7 -24.56 -6.27 -20.39
N THR A 8 -23.57 -5.63 -19.76
CA THR A 8 -22.22 -6.19 -19.68
C THR A 8 -22.26 -7.40 -18.75
N PHE A 9 -22.08 -8.60 -19.29
CA PHE A 9 -21.88 -9.81 -18.50
C PHE A 9 -20.39 -9.95 -18.16
N CYS A 10 -20.02 -9.78 -16.89
CA CYS A 10 -18.73 -10.27 -16.39
C CYS A 10 -18.69 -11.81 -16.55
N TYR A 11 -17.68 -12.34 -17.24
CA TYR A 11 -17.46 -13.78 -17.28
C TYR A 11 -16.60 -14.21 -16.09
N PHE A 12 -17.13 -15.08 -15.25
CA PHE A 12 -16.40 -15.69 -14.13
C PHE A 12 -16.07 -17.15 -14.48
N PRO A 13 -14.80 -17.51 -14.70
CA PRO A 13 -14.44 -18.91 -14.92
C PRO A 13 -14.70 -19.73 -13.63
N LYS A 14 -15.36 -20.89 -13.76
CA LYS A 14 -15.56 -21.80 -12.63
C LYS A 14 -14.24 -22.45 -12.25
N LYS A 15 -13.73 -22.21 -11.03
CA LYS A 15 -12.59 -22.94 -10.46
C LYS A 15 -13.00 -24.41 -10.28
N THR A 16 -12.37 -25.32 -11.02
CA THR A 16 -12.57 -26.77 -10.83
C THR A 16 -11.65 -27.22 -9.70
N ILE A 17 -12.20 -27.45 -8.51
CA ILE A 17 -11.43 -27.94 -7.35
C ILE A 17 -11.13 -29.43 -7.57
N ASN A 18 -9.90 -29.75 -7.99
CA ASN A 18 -9.40 -31.12 -7.96
C ASN A 18 -8.86 -31.42 -6.56
N ILE A 19 -9.66 -32.10 -5.75
CA ILE A 19 -9.22 -32.61 -4.44
C ILE A 19 -8.27 -33.78 -4.68
N VAL A 20 -6.96 -33.56 -4.53
CA VAL A 20 -5.96 -34.63 -4.54
C VAL A 20 -5.69 -35.04 -3.09
N HIS A 21 -6.17 -36.24 -2.71
CA HIS A 21 -5.78 -36.88 -1.45
C HIS A 21 -4.34 -37.41 -1.56
N ASN A 22 -3.39 -36.75 -0.90
CA ASN A 22 -2.05 -37.29 -0.72
C ASN A 22 -1.97 -38.14 0.55
N HIS A 23 -1.86 -39.46 0.37
CA HIS A 23 -1.41 -40.40 1.40
C HIS A 23 0.12 -40.47 1.37
N SER A 24 0.80 -40.08 2.45
CA SER A 24 2.21 -40.39 2.68
C SER A 24 2.37 -41.76 3.36
N PRO A 25 3.33 -42.61 2.93
CA PRO A 25 3.77 -43.75 3.73
C PRO A 25 5.00 -43.40 4.59
N GLN A 26 4.95 -43.87 5.84
CA GLN A 26 6.02 -43.83 6.84
C GLN A 26 7.17 -44.80 6.51
N THR A 27 8.40 -44.47 6.89
CA THR A 27 9.48 -45.45 7.15
C THR A 27 10.28 -45.07 8.40
N ILE A 28 10.77 -46.12 9.08
CA ILE A 28 11.17 -46.19 10.50
C ILE A 28 12.62 -46.74 10.60
N SER A 29 13.45 -46.14 11.50
CA SER A 29 14.57 -46.71 12.32
C SER A 29 15.96 -47.06 11.70
N PRO A 30 17.03 -47.39 12.50
CA PRO A 30 17.69 -46.66 13.61
C PRO A 30 19.25 -46.85 13.69
N ASN A 31 19.88 -46.38 14.80
CA ASN A 31 21.16 -46.81 15.46
C ASN A 31 22.52 -46.26 14.95
N ILE A 32 23.61 -46.07 15.72
CA ILE A 32 23.99 -45.85 17.15
C ILE A 32 25.56 -45.76 17.17
N PHE A 33 26.13 -45.09 18.19
CA PHE A 33 27.47 -45.26 18.83
C PHE A 33 28.73 -44.40 18.49
N ARG A 34 29.16 -43.67 19.56
CA ARG A 34 30.47 -43.65 20.29
C ARG A 34 31.52 -42.55 20.01
N GLU A 35 31.83 -41.87 21.13
CA GLU A 35 32.97 -41.02 21.50
C GLU A 35 34.33 -41.78 21.62
N PRO A 36 35.48 -41.07 21.76
CA PRO A 36 36.07 -40.85 23.10
C PRO A 36 36.77 -39.48 23.38
N MET A 37 36.96 -39.25 24.69
CA MET A 37 37.65 -38.17 25.43
C MET A 37 39.20 -38.14 25.42
N GLY A 38 39.76 -36.98 25.80
CA GLY A 38 40.95 -36.83 26.70
C GLY A 38 42.23 -36.27 26.04
N PHE A 39 43.11 -35.43 26.62
CA PHE A 39 43.40 -35.10 28.03
C PHE A 39 44.40 -33.90 28.15
N LEU A 40 44.25 -33.11 29.23
CA LEU A 40 45.20 -32.32 30.05
C LEU A 40 46.42 -31.51 29.50
N GLY A 41 46.56 -30.28 30.05
CA GLY A 41 47.87 -29.62 30.26
C GLY A 41 47.76 -28.20 30.84
N SER A 42 48.25 -28.00 32.07
CA SER A 42 48.05 -26.82 32.92
C SER A 42 49.38 -26.11 33.25
N LYS A 43 49.30 -24.79 33.58
CA LYS A 43 49.98 -24.03 34.67
C LYS A 43 50.85 -22.81 34.29
N ARG A 44 50.45 -21.67 34.91
CA ARG A 44 51.19 -20.70 35.78
C ARG A 44 52.42 -19.97 35.19
N SER A 45 52.82 -18.75 35.58
CA SER A 45 52.37 -17.70 36.52
C SER A 45 53.46 -16.61 36.54
N SER A 46 53.11 -15.38 36.94
CA SER A 46 53.95 -14.37 37.63
C SER A 46 55.06 -13.64 36.85
N MET A 47 55.45 -12.39 37.14
CA MET A 47 54.91 -11.28 37.94
C MET A 47 55.83 -10.05 37.74
N LYS A 48 55.23 -8.85 37.80
CA LYS A 48 55.71 -7.57 38.37
C LYS A 48 56.96 -6.84 37.82
N GLY A 49 56.77 -5.54 37.59
CA GLY A 49 57.81 -4.51 37.62
C GLY A 49 57.22 -3.11 37.44
N GLN A 50 56.92 -2.43 38.54
CA GLN A 50 56.34 -1.08 38.63
C GLN A 50 57.46 -0.05 38.88
N LYS A 51 57.58 1.00 38.05
CA LYS A 51 58.13 2.32 38.43
C LYS A 51 57.53 3.43 37.54
N GLN A 52 56.90 4.41 38.18
CA GLN A 52 56.64 5.79 37.71
C GLN A 52 57.68 6.70 38.43
N PRO A 53 57.84 8.02 38.15
CA PRO A 53 57.05 8.93 37.29
C PRO A 53 57.90 9.85 36.38
N ILE A 54 57.26 10.76 35.62
CA ILE A 54 57.52 12.23 35.55
C ILE A 54 56.61 12.85 34.47
N PHE A 55 55.91 13.91 34.85
CA PHE A 55 55.01 14.75 34.05
C PHE A 55 55.77 15.77 33.18
N ILE A 56 55.42 15.91 31.90
CA ILE A 56 55.53 17.15 31.10
C ILE A 56 54.32 17.20 30.14
N PRO A 57 53.48 18.26 30.14
CA PRO A 57 52.32 18.35 29.27
C PRO A 57 52.72 18.95 27.91
N LEU A 58 52.44 18.26 26.81
CA LEU A 58 52.44 18.88 25.48
C LEU A 58 51.09 18.62 24.83
N PHE A 59 50.29 19.69 24.78
CA PHE A 59 49.05 19.77 24.03
C PHE A 59 49.34 19.51 22.53
N LEU A 60 48.94 18.35 22.01
CA LEU A 60 48.66 18.20 20.59
C LEU A 60 47.17 17.97 20.42
N ARG A 61 46.49 18.99 19.89
CA ARG A 61 45.13 18.92 19.39
C ARG A 61 45.11 17.99 18.17
N PHE A 62 44.67 16.76 18.34
CA PHE A 62 44.18 15.96 17.21
C PHE A 62 42.74 16.37 16.95
N SER A 63 42.56 17.33 16.04
CA SER A 63 41.26 17.57 15.41
C SER A 63 40.96 16.38 14.49
N VAL A 64 40.30 15.36 15.04
CA VAL A 64 39.65 14.33 14.22
C VAL A 64 38.46 15.02 13.57
N LEU A 65 38.61 15.43 12.32
CA LEU A 65 37.46 15.74 11.46
C LEU A 65 36.65 14.43 11.35
N PHE A 66 35.60 14.33 12.15
CA PHE A 66 34.52 13.38 11.90
C PHE A 66 33.85 13.85 10.60
N LEU A 67 34.32 13.34 9.46
CA LEU A 67 33.54 13.32 8.24
C LEU A 67 32.34 12.44 8.55
N CYS A 68 31.26 13.05 9.03
CA CYS A 68 29.94 12.45 9.01
C CYS A 68 29.62 12.20 7.54
N PHE A 69 29.96 11.01 7.07
CA PHE A 69 29.35 10.42 5.89
C PHE A 69 27.91 10.16 6.29
N SER A 70 27.06 11.18 6.16
CA SER A 70 25.62 10.99 6.11
C SER A 70 25.37 10.20 4.83
N ALA A 71 25.44 8.87 4.95
CA ALA A 71 24.76 8.01 3.99
C ALA A 71 23.30 8.42 4.07
N SER A 72 22.86 9.21 3.09
CA SER A 72 21.45 9.46 2.86
C SER A 72 20.81 8.10 2.66
N VAL A 73 20.20 7.55 3.71
CA VAL A 73 19.28 6.44 3.56
C VAL A 73 18.18 7.02 2.68
N ALA A 74 18.11 6.59 1.43
CA ALA A 74 16.96 6.88 0.59
C ALA A 74 15.74 6.35 1.35
N HIS A 75 14.93 7.24 1.90
CA HIS A 75 13.60 6.88 2.35
C HIS A 75 12.82 6.48 1.10
N ASN A 76 12.40 5.23 1.06
CA ASN A 76 11.47 4.77 0.04
C ASN A 76 10.11 5.30 0.46
N ASP A 77 9.67 6.39 -0.17
CA ASP A 77 8.35 7.00 0.03
C ASP A 77 7.24 6.25 -0.73
N GLU A 78 7.52 5.03 -1.18
CA GLU A 78 6.61 4.19 -1.96
C GLU A 78 6.02 3.08 -1.08
N GLU A 79 4.84 2.58 -1.47
CA GLU A 79 4.18 1.45 -0.82
C GLU A 79 5.08 0.22 -0.82
N VAL A 80 5.00 -0.60 0.22
CA VAL A 80 5.72 -1.87 0.28
C VAL A 80 5.16 -2.87 -0.73
N GLU A 81 6.05 -3.53 -1.47
CA GLU A 81 5.69 -4.48 -2.54
C GLU A 81 5.66 -5.96 -2.10
N ASP A 82 6.09 -6.28 -0.87
CA ASP A 82 6.11 -7.65 -0.29
C ASP A 82 5.59 -7.62 1.16
N GLU A 83 4.61 -8.45 1.46
CA GLU A 83 3.85 -8.41 2.72
C GLU A 83 4.17 -9.49 3.74
N ARG A 84 5.15 -10.36 3.50
CA ARG A 84 5.49 -11.37 4.53
C ARG A 84 5.84 -10.73 5.89
N GLU A 85 6.01 -9.43 5.89
CA GLU A 85 6.40 -8.55 6.97
C GLU A 85 5.21 -7.87 7.71
N PHE A 86 3.98 -7.81 7.17
CA PHE A 86 2.79 -7.23 7.85
C PHE A 86 1.47 -7.94 7.46
N ASP A 87 0.40 -7.76 8.26
CA ASP A 87 -0.95 -8.26 7.91
C ASP A 87 -2.06 -7.28 8.36
N TYR A 88 -3.32 -7.64 8.09
CA TYR A 88 -4.51 -6.85 8.45
C TYR A 88 -5.29 -7.40 9.65
N ASN A 89 -4.77 -8.41 10.35
CA ASN A 89 -5.43 -8.95 11.54
C ASN A 89 -5.23 -7.98 12.71
N GLU A 90 -6.24 -7.19 13.06
CA GLU A 90 -6.18 -6.20 14.15
C GLU A 90 -5.71 -6.78 15.49
N ASN A 91 -5.97 -8.06 15.76
CA ASN A 91 -5.56 -8.75 16.99
C ASN A 91 -4.22 -9.49 16.86
N GLY A 92 -3.62 -9.49 15.66
CA GLY A 92 -2.38 -10.17 15.34
C GLY A 92 -1.15 -9.32 15.66
N ALA A 93 -0.02 -9.97 15.94
CA ALA A 93 1.25 -9.29 16.22
C ALA A 93 1.80 -8.49 15.03
N LYS A 94 1.33 -8.77 13.81
CA LYS A 94 1.68 -8.07 12.57
C LYS A 94 0.56 -7.17 12.04
N GLY A 95 -0.51 -6.99 12.83
CA GLY A 95 -1.69 -6.23 12.45
C GLY A 95 -1.48 -4.72 12.41
N PRO A 96 -2.47 -3.95 11.93
CA PRO A 96 -2.37 -2.51 11.72
C PRO A 96 -1.97 -1.69 12.96
N HIS A 97 -2.37 -2.13 14.15
CA HIS A 97 -1.99 -1.48 15.42
C HIS A 97 -0.49 -1.63 15.77
N HIS A 98 0.19 -2.58 15.13
CA HIS A 98 1.57 -2.94 15.41
C HIS A 98 2.54 -2.60 14.26
N TRP A 99 2.05 -2.19 13.08
CA TRP A 99 2.90 -1.92 11.92
C TRP A 99 4.10 -1.02 12.22
N GLY A 100 3.90 0.06 12.99
CA GLY A 100 5.00 0.97 13.33
C GLY A 100 6.02 0.43 14.34
N ASP A 101 5.75 -0.72 14.96
CA ASP A 101 6.67 -1.43 15.85
C ASP A 101 7.44 -2.57 15.14
N LEU A 102 7.01 -2.98 13.94
CA LEU A 102 7.63 -4.09 13.20
C LEU A 102 9.00 -3.70 12.62
N LYS A 103 9.13 -2.45 12.17
CA LYS A 103 10.34 -1.91 11.54
C LYS A 103 10.55 -0.44 11.85
N LYS A 104 11.81 -0.01 11.91
CA LYS A 104 12.16 1.38 12.20
C LYS A 104 11.64 2.33 11.13
N GLU A 105 11.74 1.93 9.86
CA GLU A 105 11.26 2.64 8.68
C GLU A 105 9.73 2.76 8.63
N TRP A 106 8.99 1.98 9.41
CA TRP A 106 7.52 2.02 9.47
C TRP A 106 7.00 2.82 10.66
N ALA A 107 7.87 3.47 11.43
CA ALA A 107 7.51 4.19 12.65
C ALA A 107 6.41 5.26 12.45
N ALA A 108 6.25 5.78 11.23
CA ALA A 108 5.17 6.71 10.89
C ALA A 108 3.77 6.08 11.03
N CYS A 109 3.64 4.77 10.82
CA CYS A 109 2.37 4.05 11.02
C CYS A 109 1.84 4.16 12.46
N LYS A 110 2.74 4.37 13.43
CA LYS A 110 2.41 4.51 14.86
C LYS A 110 2.46 5.96 15.35
N ASN A 111 3.44 6.73 14.88
CA ASN A 111 3.74 8.06 15.42
C ASN A 111 3.28 9.21 14.51
N GLY A 112 2.75 8.90 13.32
CA GLY A 112 2.25 9.90 12.38
C GLY A 112 1.05 10.67 12.95
N ALA A 113 1.01 11.97 12.70
CA ALA A 113 -0.05 12.86 13.17
C ALA A 113 -1.20 13.04 12.15
N ILE A 114 -0.98 12.68 10.88
CA ILE A 114 -1.91 12.92 9.78
C ILE A 114 -2.11 11.65 8.95
N GLN A 115 -2.32 10.53 9.63
CA GLN A 115 -2.47 9.21 9.02
C GLN A 115 -3.81 9.01 8.28
N SER A 116 -3.79 8.19 7.24
CA SER A 116 -4.95 7.75 6.45
C SER A 116 -5.23 6.26 6.69
N PRO A 117 -6.47 5.76 6.49
CA PRO A 117 -7.66 6.49 6.01
C PRO A 117 -8.36 7.28 7.13
N ILE A 118 -9.33 8.12 6.77
CA ILE A 118 -10.19 8.85 7.72
C ILE A 118 -11.68 8.68 7.41
N ASP A 119 -12.53 9.06 8.37
CA ASP A 119 -13.96 9.27 8.13
C ASP A 119 -14.23 10.66 7.55
N LEU A 120 -14.84 10.69 6.37
CA LEU A 120 -15.20 11.88 5.61
C LEU A 120 -16.57 12.37 6.07
N THR A 121 -16.57 13.14 7.16
CA THR A 121 -17.80 13.68 7.75
C THR A 121 -18.18 15.02 7.12
N ASN A 122 -19.42 15.18 6.69
CA ASN A 122 -19.90 16.45 6.14
C ASN A 122 -19.90 17.61 7.16
N ASP A 123 -19.86 17.31 8.46
CA ASP A 123 -19.86 18.34 9.52
C ASP A 123 -18.49 19.02 9.72
N ARG A 124 -17.41 18.45 9.17
CA ARG A 124 -16.03 18.93 9.34
C ARG A 124 -15.38 19.37 8.03
N VAL A 125 -16.14 19.48 6.94
CA VAL A 125 -15.60 19.95 5.67
C VAL A 125 -15.74 21.45 5.51
N LYS A 126 -14.69 22.05 4.95
CA LYS A 126 -14.77 23.37 4.35
C LYS A 126 -15.24 23.22 2.91
N ILE A 127 -16.39 23.81 2.59
CA ILE A 127 -16.95 23.74 1.23
C ILE A 127 -16.19 24.74 0.34
N ILE A 128 -15.64 24.23 -0.77
CA ILE A 128 -14.95 25.02 -1.79
C ILE A 128 -15.84 25.07 -3.04
N THR A 129 -16.54 26.18 -3.22
CA THR A 129 -17.50 26.39 -4.33
C THR A 129 -16.83 26.95 -5.59
N LYS A 130 -15.74 27.70 -5.45
CA LYS A 130 -14.87 28.12 -6.58
C LYS A 130 -13.89 27.01 -6.96
N SER A 131 -14.34 25.76 -6.93
CA SER A 131 -13.50 24.63 -7.28
C SER A 131 -13.42 24.48 -8.80
N VAL A 132 -12.21 24.26 -9.29
CA VAL A 132 -12.01 23.75 -10.65
C VAL A 132 -12.09 22.22 -10.58
N LYS A 133 -12.66 21.61 -11.61
CA LYS A 133 -12.61 20.16 -11.83
C LYS A 133 -11.14 19.73 -11.86
N ILE A 134 -10.80 18.59 -11.25
CA ILE A 134 -9.44 18.05 -11.38
C ILE A 134 -9.16 17.80 -12.87
N GLU A 135 -8.08 18.40 -13.37
CA GLU A 135 -7.64 18.23 -14.74
C GLU A 135 -7.01 16.86 -14.89
N LYS A 136 -7.61 16.01 -15.74
CA LYS A 136 -7.13 14.66 -16.02
C LYS A 136 -6.67 14.59 -17.47
N ASN A 137 -5.49 14.03 -17.69
CA ASN A 137 -4.89 13.80 -19.01
C ASN A 137 -4.49 12.34 -19.17
N TYR A 138 -5.36 11.41 -18.74
CA TYR A 138 -5.12 9.98 -18.87
C TYR A 138 -5.21 9.51 -20.31
N LYS A 139 -4.41 8.49 -20.65
CA LYS A 139 -4.33 7.90 -21.97
C LYS A 139 -4.25 6.37 -21.85
N PRO A 140 -4.80 5.62 -22.81
CA PRO A 140 -4.55 4.18 -22.89
C PRO A 140 -3.05 3.89 -22.97
N ALA A 141 -2.56 2.97 -22.14
CA ALA A 141 -1.15 2.60 -22.08
C ALA A 141 -0.97 1.11 -21.70
N GLU A 142 0.21 0.58 -22.02
CA GLU A 142 0.60 -0.79 -21.66
C GLU A 142 0.61 -0.97 -20.14
N SER A 143 0.06 -2.09 -19.67
CA SER A 143 -0.15 -2.31 -18.25
C SER A 143 0.05 -3.76 -17.84
N ILE A 144 0.34 -3.94 -16.55
CA ILE A 144 0.54 -5.25 -15.92
C ILE A 144 -0.41 -5.31 -14.73
N ILE A 145 -1.17 -6.38 -14.63
CA ILE A 145 -1.90 -6.71 -13.41
C ILE A 145 -1.01 -7.57 -12.53
N LYS A 146 -0.94 -7.26 -11.24
CA LYS A 146 -0.08 -7.89 -10.26
C LYS A 146 -0.84 -8.13 -8.97
N ASN A 147 -0.79 -9.37 -8.49
CA ASN A 147 -1.12 -9.70 -7.11
C ASN A 147 0.11 -9.40 -6.27
N ARG A 148 0.04 -8.39 -5.40
CA ARG A 148 1.16 -8.05 -4.51
C ARG A 148 1.19 -8.97 -3.29
N GLY A 149 0.07 -9.66 -3.03
CA GLY A 149 -0.25 -10.49 -1.86
C GLY A 149 -1.39 -9.88 -1.04
N HIS A 150 -1.44 -8.55 -0.91
CA HIS A 150 -2.28 -7.77 0.00
C HIS A 150 -3.37 -7.09 -0.78
N ASP A 151 -3.09 -6.84 -2.05
CA ASP A 151 -4.02 -6.29 -3.00
C ASP A 151 -3.72 -6.82 -4.39
N ILE A 152 -4.69 -6.56 -5.26
CA ILE A 152 -4.51 -6.62 -6.69
C ILE A 152 -4.21 -5.19 -7.16
N SER A 153 -3.16 -5.04 -7.95
CA SER A 153 -2.79 -3.76 -8.57
C SER A 153 -2.74 -3.90 -10.10
N LEU A 154 -3.18 -2.88 -10.80
CA LEU A 154 -2.93 -2.66 -12.22
C LEU A 154 -1.91 -1.52 -12.32
N GLN A 155 -0.75 -1.82 -12.88
CA GLN A 155 0.39 -0.91 -12.95
C GLN A 155 0.68 -0.52 -14.41
N TRP A 156 1.15 0.71 -14.63
CA TRP A 156 1.61 1.21 -15.93
C TRP A 156 3.12 1.49 -15.86
N PRO A 157 3.99 0.47 -16.07
CA PRO A 157 5.41 0.56 -15.72
C PRO A 157 6.21 1.57 -16.53
N ASP A 158 5.73 1.96 -17.70
CA ASP A 158 6.38 2.96 -18.55
C ASP A 158 5.92 4.40 -18.26
N HIS A 159 5.02 4.56 -17.29
CA HIS A 159 4.44 5.83 -16.84
C HIS A 159 3.77 6.64 -17.97
N LYS A 160 3.28 5.96 -19.03
CA LYS A 160 2.61 6.62 -20.18
C LYS A 160 1.09 6.70 -20.07
N ALA A 161 0.51 6.25 -18.96
CA ALA A 161 -0.93 6.30 -18.71
C ALA A 161 -1.47 7.73 -18.52
N GLY A 162 -0.60 8.74 -18.49
CA GLY A 162 -0.94 10.14 -18.32
C GLY A 162 -0.89 10.57 -16.86
N SER A 163 -1.63 11.63 -16.54
CA SER A 163 -1.46 12.36 -15.29
C SER A 163 -2.74 13.07 -14.85
N ILE A 164 -2.72 13.56 -13.61
CA ILE A 164 -3.63 14.58 -13.09
C ILE A 164 -2.84 15.85 -12.77
N THR A 165 -3.50 17.01 -12.83
CA THR A 165 -2.91 18.28 -12.40
C THR A 165 -3.62 18.78 -11.15
N ILE A 166 -2.84 19.06 -10.10
CA ILE A 166 -3.32 19.59 -8.82
C ILE A 166 -2.57 20.89 -8.55
N ASP A 167 -3.28 22.01 -8.43
CA ASP A 167 -2.70 23.34 -8.17
C ASP A 167 -1.55 23.71 -9.12
N GLY A 168 -1.66 23.29 -10.39
CA GLY A 168 -0.65 23.53 -11.43
C GLY A 168 0.54 22.56 -11.42
N ILE A 169 0.56 21.58 -10.51
CA ILE A 169 1.59 20.54 -10.43
C ILE A 169 1.07 19.27 -11.10
N GLU A 170 1.87 18.71 -12.01
CA GLU A 170 1.57 17.45 -12.67
C GLU A 170 1.95 16.24 -11.80
N TYR A 171 1.01 15.30 -11.67
CA TYR A 171 1.18 14.03 -10.98
C TYR A 171 0.91 12.87 -11.95
N VAL A 172 1.96 12.13 -12.29
CA VAL A 172 1.94 11.02 -13.26
C VAL A 172 1.31 9.78 -12.61
N LEU A 173 0.36 9.14 -13.30
CA LEU A 173 -0.30 7.93 -12.85
C LEU A 173 0.67 6.74 -12.91
N LEU A 174 0.80 6.03 -11.79
CA LEU A 174 1.68 4.87 -11.66
C LEU A 174 0.88 3.57 -11.68
N GLN A 175 -0.14 3.51 -10.83
CA GLN A 175 -0.90 2.29 -10.59
C GLN A 175 -2.29 2.58 -10.02
N VAL A 176 -3.16 1.58 -10.12
CA VAL A 176 -4.40 1.51 -9.34
C VAL A 176 -4.45 0.17 -8.60
N HIS A 177 -4.86 0.19 -7.33
CA HIS A 177 -5.09 -1.02 -6.55
C HIS A 177 -6.42 -0.93 -5.79
N TRP A 178 -6.86 -2.06 -5.22
CA TRP A 178 -8.17 -2.17 -4.58
C TRP A 178 -8.11 -2.70 -3.16
N HIS A 179 -8.87 -2.04 -2.29
CA HIS A 179 -9.14 -2.46 -0.91
C HIS A 179 -10.59 -2.93 -0.75
N SER A 180 -10.80 -4.04 -0.05
CA SER A 180 -12.11 -4.52 0.36
C SER A 180 -12.11 -4.93 1.83
N PRO A 181 -13.01 -4.40 2.68
CA PRO A 181 -13.95 -3.31 2.38
C PRO A 181 -13.22 -1.99 2.04
N SER A 182 -13.96 -0.89 1.77
CA SER A 182 -13.31 0.42 1.62
C SER A 182 -12.52 0.77 2.87
N GLU A 183 -11.43 1.51 2.72
CA GLU A 183 -10.61 2.01 3.83
C GLU A 183 -11.22 3.28 4.42
N HIS A 184 -11.55 4.24 3.56
CA HIS A 184 -12.28 5.44 3.93
C HIS A 184 -13.73 5.11 4.27
N THR A 185 -14.30 5.97 5.10
CA THR A 185 -15.73 5.95 5.43
C THR A 185 -16.33 7.32 5.14
N ILE A 186 -17.63 7.39 4.91
CA ILE A 186 -18.38 8.65 4.78
C ILE A 186 -19.46 8.66 5.86
N ASN A 187 -19.36 9.58 6.81
CA ASN A 187 -20.25 9.64 7.99
C ASN A 187 -20.35 8.27 8.70
N GLY A 188 -19.22 7.58 8.85
CA GLY A 188 -19.12 6.24 9.44
C GLY A 188 -19.60 5.09 8.56
N LYS A 189 -20.17 5.33 7.37
CA LYS A 189 -20.52 4.26 6.42
C LYS A 189 -19.26 3.76 5.73
N ARG A 190 -18.99 2.45 5.85
CA ARG A 190 -17.99 1.73 5.06
C ARG A 190 -18.63 1.15 3.79
N TYR A 191 -17.86 1.12 2.71
CA TYR A 191 -18.28 0.69 1.38
C TYR A 191 -17.67 -0.69 1.03
N ALA A 192 -18.17 -1.32 -0.03
CA ALA A 192 -17.82 -2.70 -0.38
C ALA A 192 -16.39 -2.83 -0.93
N LEU A 193 -15.95 -1.82 -1.67
CA LEU A 193 -14.63 -1.74 -2.28
C LEU A 193 -14.17 -0.28 -2.34
N GLU A 194 -12.86 -0.07 -2.43
CA GLU A 194 -12.24 1.21 -2.72
C GLU A 194 -11.08 1.02 -3.69
N ALA A 195 -11.02 1.83 -4.75
CA ALA A 195 -9.88 1.87 -5.66
C ALA A 195 -8.99 3.06 -5.32
N HIS A 196 -7.68 2.86 -5.29
CA HIS A 196 -6.67 3.90 -5.09
C HIS A 196 -5.83 4.06 -6.35
N MET A 197 -6.02 5.16 -7.08
CA MET A 197 -5.15 5.53 -8.20
C MET A 197 -3.99 6.38 -7.68
N VAL A 198 -2.79 5.80 -7.66
CA VAL A 198 -1.59 6.41 -7.09
C VAL A 198 -0.80 7.15 -8.17
N HIS A 199 -0.48 8.41 -7.87
CA HIS A 199 0.26 9.29 -8.75
C HIS A 199 1.48 9.87 -8.06
N LYS A 200 2.51 10.19 -8.83
CA LYS A 200 3.76 10.80 -8.36
C LYS A 200 4.04 12.11 -9.07
N ALA A 201 4.43 13.12 -8.31
CA ALA A 201 4.78 14.43 -8.84
C ALA A 201 5.90 14.29 -9.89
N ALA A 202 5.73 14.96 -11.04
CA ALA A 202 6.75 14.97 -12.08
C ALA A 202 8.01 15.73 -11.64
N ASP A 203 7.85 16.76 -10.80
CA ASP A 203 8.95 17.47 -10.15
C ASP A 203 9.29 16.78 -8.80
N PRO A 204 10.48 16.18 -8.65
CA PRO A 204 10.89 15.48 -7.43
C PRO A 204 11.10 16.42 -6.23
N ASN A 205 11.11 17.74 -6.42
CA ASN A 205 11.28 18.71 -5.34
C ASN A 205 9.96 19.11 -4.67
N VAL A 206 8.81 18.63 -5.19
CA VAL A 206 7.51 18.89 -4.60
C VAL A 206 7.40 18.16 -3.27
N LYS A 207 7.10 18.92 -2.20
CA LYS A 207 6.99 18.38 -0.83
C LYS A 207 5.98 17.23 -0.73
N SER A 208 4.81 17.38 -1.35
CA SER A 208 3.81 16.33 -1.46
C SER A 208 4.03 15.58 -2.77
N GLY A 209 5.02 14.69 -2.76
CA GLY A 209 5.44 13.93 -3.94
C GLY A 209 4.40 12.92 -4.44
N LEU A 210 3.39 12.58 -3.65
CA LEU A 210 2.33 11.63 -4.01
C LEU A 210 0.94 12.26 -3.94
N ALA A 211 0.08 11.83 -4.85
CA ALA A 211 -1.34 12.09 -4.84
C ALA A 211 -2.14 10.82 -5.13
N VAL A 212 -3.19 10.57 -4.36
CA VAL A 212 -4.06 9.41 -4.53
C VAL A 212 -5.48 9.88 -4.86
N SER A 213 -5.98 9.44 -6.01
CA SER A 213 -7.40 9.60 -6.37
C SER A 213 -8.15 8.32 -6.01
N ALA A 214 -9.14 8.43 -5.12
CA ALA A 214 -9.89 7.29 -4.61
C ALA A 214 -11.33 7.25 -5.14
N LEU A 215 -11.81 6.03 -5.41
CA LEU A 215 -13.20 5.76 -5.80
C LEU A 215 -13.80 4.71 -4.86
N LEU A 216 -14.90 5.07 -4.20
CA LEU A 216 -15.66 4.16 -3.34
C LEU A 216 -16.72 3.41 -4.15
N TYR A 217 -16.97 2.15 -3.80
CA TYR A 217 -17.98 1.31 -4.46
C TYR A 217 -18.97 0.72 -3.46
N GLU A 218 -20.27 0.82 -3.76
CA GLU A 218 -21.29 0.06 -3.04
C GLU A 218 -21.76 -1.17 -3.83
N ASP A 219 -22.32 -2.14 -3.10
CA ASP A 219 -22.93 -3.31 -3.71
C ASP A 219 -24.03 -2.88 -4.71
N GLY A 220 -23.93 -3.36 -5.95
CA GLY A 220 -24.86 -3.01 -7.01
C GLY A 220 -24.58 -3.76 -8.31
N SER A 221 -24.75 -3.05 -9.43
CA SER A 221 -24.45 -3.62 -10.76
C SER A 221 -22.95 -3.85 -10.92
N PRO A 222 -22.54 -4.87 -11.72
CA PRO A 222 -21.13 -5.09 -12.01
C PRO A 222 -20.46 -3.85 -12.57
N ASN A 223 -19.24 -3.57 -12.10
CA ASN A 223 -18.39 -2.53 -12.64
C ASN A 223 -17.74 -3.00 -13.94
N ASP A 224 -17.94 -2.24 -15.03
CA ASP A 224 -17.45 -2.59 -16.36
C ASP A 224 -15.92 -2.66 -16.45
N PHE A 225 -15.20 -1.80 -15.73
CA PHE A 225 -13.74 -1.82 -15.73
C PHE A 225 -13.23 -3.08 -15.03
N LEU A 226 -13.77 -3.40 -13.84
CA LEU A 226 -13.42 -4.63 -13.13
C LEU A 226 -13.77 -5.90 -13.91
N CYS A 227 -14.85 -5.92 -14.71
CA CYS A 227 -15.14 -7.07 -15.59
C CYS A 227 -13.97 -7.41 -16.54
N LYS A 228 -13.20 -6.40 -16.98
CA LYS A 228 -12.04 -6.60 -17.86
C LYS A 228 -10.81 -7.16 -17.13
N LEU A 229 -10.75 -6.98 -15.81
CA LEU A 229 -9.64 -7.43 -14.98
C LEU A 229 -9.87 -8.83 -14.42
N ILE A 230 -11.11 -9.13 -14.02
CA ILE A 230 -11.48 -10.32 -13.24
C ILE A 230 -11.01 -11.64 -13.84
N SER A 231 -11.10 -11.84 -15.15
CA SER A 231 -10.63 -13.09 -15.77
C SER A 231 -9.12 -13.30 -15.59
N ASN A 232 -8.35 -12.21 -15.55
CA ASN A 232 -6.91 -12.28 -15.32
C ASN A 232 -6.58 -12.45 -13.84
N ILE A 233 -7.44 -11.95 -12.94
CA ILE A 233 -7.32 -12.12 -11.49
C ILE A 233 -7.59 -13.57 -11.10
N THR A 234 -8.65 -14.20 -11.62
CA THR A 234 -9.02 -15.59 -11.29
C THR A 234 -7.95 -16.62 -11.68
N ASP A 235 -7.12 -16.29 -12.66
CA ASP A 235 -6.04 -17.15 -13.13
C ASP A 235 -4.73 -16.95 -12.36
N MET A 236 -4.66 -15.96 -11.45
CA MET A 236 -3.47 -15.74 -10.63
C MET A 236 -3.36 -16.83 -9.57
N THR A 237 -2.12 -17.30 -9.38
CA THR A 237 -1.75 -18.26 -8.34
C THR A 237 -0.53 -17.71 -7.60
N ASP A 238 -0.16 -18.32 -6.48
CA ASP A 238 1.08 -17.98 -5.75
C ASP A 238 2.33 -18.03 -6.64
N GLU A 239 2.29 -18.85 -7.72
CA GLU A 239 3.36 -18.99 -8.72
C GLU A 239 3.28 -17.95 -9.84
N VAL A 240 2.07 -17.43 -10.15
CA VAL A 240 1.82 -16.46 -11.20
C VAL A 240 1.26 -15.17 -10.58
N GLN A 241 2.19 -14.36 -10.08
CA GLN A 241 1.87 -13.12 -9.35
C GLN A 241 1.65 -11.91 -10.27
N GLN A 242 1.97 -12.00 -11.56
CA GLN A 242 1.77 -10.89 -12.51
C GLN A 242 1.48 -11.36 -13.94
N ARG A 243 0.74 -10.55 -14.69
CA ARG A 243 0.39 -10.78 -16.10
C ARG A 243 0.30 -9.47 -16.87
N SER A 244 0.79 -9.45 -18.11
CA SER A 244 0.54 -8.32 -19.02
C SER A 244 -0.95 -8.26 -19.40
N MET A 245 -1.54 -7.08 -19.26
CA MET A 245 -2.91 -6.78 -19.67
C MET A 245 -2.98 -6.17 -21.08
N GLY A 246 -1.82 -5.96 -21.72
CA GLY A 246 -1.73 -5.10 -22.89
C GLY A 246 -2.12 -3.65 -22.55
N VAL A 247 -2.74 -2.98 -23.52
CA VAL A 247 -3.22 -1.61 -23.37
C VAL A 247 -4.50 -1.57 -22.52
N THR A 248 -4.45 -0.83 -21.41
CA THR A 248 -5.63 -0.48 -20.60
C THR A 248 -5.82 1.03 -20.57
N ASP A 249 -7.08 1.47 -20.48
CA ASP A 249 -7.46 2.89 -20.44
C ASP A 249 -7.88 3.30 -19.02
N PRO A 250 -7.11 4.17 -18.32
CA PRO A 250 -7.47 4.62 -16.98
C PRO A 250 -8.74 5.47 -16.95
N ASN A 251 -9.16 6.06 -18.08
CA ASN A 251 -10.38 6.86 -18.15
C ASN A 251 -11.66 6.05 -17.89
N LEU A 252 -11.58 4.72 -17.96
CA LEU A 252 -12.69 3.82 -17.68
C LEU A 252 -12.95 3.66 -16.17
N ILE A 253 -12.06 4.15 -15.31
CA ILE A 253 -12.29 4.23 -13.87
C ILE A 253 -13.08 5.53 -13.63
N GLU A 254 -14.30 5.40 -13.09
CA GLU A 254 -15.32 6.47 -13.04
C GLU A 254 -15.06 7.59 -12.00
N ILE A 255 -13.82 8.04 -11.86
CA ILE A 255 -13.47 9.24 -11.08
C ILE A 255 -13.67 10.46 -11.97
N ASP A 256 -14.76 11.21 -11.82
CA ASP A 256 -15.03 12.35 -12.70
C ASP A 256 -14.25 13.62 -12.30
N GLY A 257 -13.83 13.73 -11.04
CA GLY A 257 -13.08 14.86 -10.50
C GLY A 257 -13.92 16.15 -10.35
N VAL A 258 -15.25 16.04 -10.36
CA VAL A 258 -16.18 17.17 -10.27
C VAL A 258 -16.51 17.51 -8.83
N GLU A 259 -16.99 16.53 -8.06
CA GLU A 259 -17.22 16.67 -6.62
C GLU A 259 -16.32 15.69 -5.86
N TYR A 260 -15.48 16.20 -4.97
CA TYR A 260 -14.51 15.38 -4.25
C TYR A 260 -14.15 15.97 -2.90
N TYR A 261 -13.81 15.08 -1.97
CA TYR A 261 -13.12 15.45 -0.74
C TYR A 261 -11.64 15.58 -1.03
N ARG A 262 -10.98 16.58 -0.44
CA ARG A 262 -9.54 16.77 -0.52
C ARG A 262 -8.96 16.94 0.89
N TYR A 263 -7.90 16.21 1.19
CA TYR A 263 -7.14 16.40 2.44
C TYR A 263 -5.69 15.92 2.28
N ILE A 264 -4.83 16.32 3.23
CA ILE A 264 -3.45 15.82 3.32
C ILE A 264 -3.38 14.69 4.35
N GLY A 265 -2.87 13.54 3.92
CA GLY A 265 -2.85 12.30 4.68
C GLY A 265 -1.54 11.54 4.57
N SER A 266 -1.64 10.21 4.62
CA SER A 266 -0.54 9.28 4.45
C SER A 266 -0.86 8.18 3.44
N LEU A 267 0.13 7.33 3.13
CA LEU A 267 -0.14 5.99 2.64
C LEU A 267 -0.94 5.19 3.69
N THR A 268 -1.79 4.28 3.22
CA THR A 268 -2.63 3.42 4.07
C THR A 268 -2.02 2.05 4.34
N VAL A 269 -0.84 1.79 3.79
CA VAL A 269 0.01 0.64 4.08
C VAL A 269 1.39 1.13 4.56
N PRO A 270 2.19 0.28 5.23
CA PRO A 270 3.58 0.63 5.55
C PRO A 270 4.34 1.10 4.30
N PRO A 271 5.24 2.10 4.40
CA PRO A 271 5.73 2.75 5.63
C PRO A 271 4.80 3.81 6.24
N CYS A 272 3.58 3.98 5.72
CA CYS A 272 2.61 4.99 6.15
C CYS A 272 3.14 6.44 6.07
N THR A 273 3.96 6.70 5.04
CA THR A 273 4.54 8.01 4.76
C THR A 273 3.45 9.07 4.62
N GLU A 274 3.61 10.19 5.33
CA GLU A 274 2.68 11.32 5.34
C GLU A 274 2.92 12.28 4.16
N SER A 275 2.13 13.35 4.07
CA SER A 275 2.16 14.35 2.98
C SER A 275 1.61 13.86 1.65
N VAL A 276 0.75 12.84 1.66
CA VAL A 276 0.00 12.38 0.49
C VAL A 276 -1.23 13.26 0.27
N ILE A 277 -1.43 13.76 -0.96
CA ILE A 277 -2.67 14.47 -1.32
C ILE A 277 -3.75 13.43 -1.62
N TRP A 278 -4.80 13.38 -0.81
CA TRP A 278 -5.96 12.54 -1.07
C TRP A 278 -7.05 13.32 -1.80
N ILE A 279 -7.57 12.75 -2.88
CA ILE A 279 -8.72 13.23 -3.65
C ILE A 279 -9.73 12.09 -3.70
N ILE A 280 -10.83 12.21 -2.97
CA ILE A 280 -11.82 11.14 -2.84
C ILE A 280 -13.08 11.54 -3.59
N ASN A 281 -13.39 10.80 -4.64
CA ASN A 281 -14.55 11.05 -5.48
C ASN A 281 -15.82 10.95 -4.63
N LYS A 282 -16.66 11.99 -4.63
CA LYS A 282 -17.90 12.01 -3.85
C LYS A 282 -18.95 11.05 -4.44
N LYS A 283 -18.96 10.89 -5.77
CA LYS A 283 -19.82 9.94 -6.46
C LYS A 283 -19.33 8.52 -6.15
N ILE A 284 -20.24 7.70 -5.63
CA ILE A 284 -20.03 6.29 -5.34
C ILE A 284 -20.31 5.48 -6.60
N ALA A 285 -19.40 4.57 -6.96
CA ALA A 285 -19.58 3.62 -8.05
C ALA A 285 -20.30 2.36 -7.56
N THR A 286 -20.74 1.50 -8.47
CA THR A 286 -21.30 0.19 -8.11
C THR A 286 -20.33 -0.94 -8.44
N VAL A 287 -20.37 -1.99 -7.64
CA VAL A 287 -19.63 -3.24 -7.85
C VAL A 287 -20.52 -4.42 -7.50
N SER A 288 -20.41 -5.55 -8.21
CA SER A 288 -21.16 -6.76 -7.82
C SER A 288 -20.44 -7.53 -6.71
N LYS A 289 -21.20 -8.28 -5.92
CA LYS A 289 -20.64 -9.11 -4.83
C LYS A 289 -19.66 -10.16 -5.35
N GLU A 290 -19.92 -10.70 -6.53
CA GLU A 290 -19.05 -11.67 -7.20
C GLU A 290 -17.70 -11.05 -7.57
N GLN A 291 -17.68 -9.80 -8.03
CA GLN A 291 -16.44 -9.08 -8.33
C GLN A 291 -15.63 -8.84 -7.05
N VAL A 292 -16.29 -8.38 -5.98
CA VAL A 292 -15.64 -8.18 -4.67
C VAL A 292 -15.06 -9.49 -4.16
N HIS A 293 -15.85 -10.58 -4.21
CA HIS A 293 -15.40 -11.90 -3.79
C HIS A 293 -14.19 -12.38 -4.58
N THR A 294 -14.18 -12.22 -5.90
CA THR A 294 -13.02 -12.60 -6.73
C THR A 294 -11.75 -11.84 -6.36
N ILE A 295 -11.85 -10.54 -6.06
CA ILE A 295 -10.68 -9.75 -5.63
C ILE A 295 -10.16 -10.26 -4.28
N ARG A 296 -11.06 -10.54 -3.33
CA ARG A 296 -10.69 -11.06 -2.00
C ARG A 296 -10.06 -12.45 -2.05
N GLU A 297 -10.54 -13.34 -2.92
CA GLU A 297 -9.97 -14.69 -3.08
C GLU A 297 -8.60 -14.70 -3.76
N ALA A 298 -8.23 -13.60 -4.43
CA ALA A 298 -6.97 -13.53 -5.14
C ALA A 298 -5.80 -13.13 -4.23
N VAL A 299 -6.07 -12.38 -3.16
CA VAL A 299 -5.06 -11.97 -2.17
C VAL A 299 -4.84 -13.06 -1.12
N HIS A 300 -3.77 -12.96 -0.33
CA HIS A 300 -3.50 -13.90 0.76
C HIS A 300 -4.62 -13.89 1.82
N ASP A 301 -4.84 -15.02 2.52
CA ASP A 301 -5.91 -15.18 3.52
C ASP A 301 -5.96 -14.05 4.57
N TYR A 302 -4.81 -13.54 5.00
CA TYR A 302 -4.72 -12.47 6.00
C TYR A 302 -5.06 -11.07 5.45
N ALA A 303 -5.26 -10.96 4.14
CA ALA A 303 -5.58 -9.75 3.40
C ALA A 303 -6.94 -9.84 2.70
N GLU A 304 -7.75 -10.89 2.93
CA GLU A 304 -9.15 -10.95 2.46
C GLU A 304 -9.96 -9.71 2.90
N GLN A 305 -9.56 -9.11 4.02
CA GLN A 305 -9.99 -7.80 4.48
C GLN A 305 -8.79 -6.86 4.60
N ASN A 306 -8.26 -6.40 3.47
CA ASN A 306 -7.07 -5.56 3.38
C ASN A 306 -7.33 -4.07 3.69
N ALA A 307 -8.25 -3.75 4.60
CA ALA A 307 -8.60 -2.37 4.91
C ALA A 307 -7.97 -1.94 6.24
N ARG A 308 -7.08 -0.94 6.21
CA ARG A 308 -6.57 -0.31 7.43
C ARG A 308 -7.74 0.34 8.21
N PRO A 309 -7.78 0.23 9.54
CA PRO A 309 -8.76 0.92 10.36
C PRO A 309 -8.71 2.44 10.15
N VAL A 310 -9.84 3.12 10.34
CA VAL A 310 -9.90 4.59 10.29
C VAL A 310 -8.98 5.20 11.34
N GLN A 311 -8.20 6.18 10.92
CA GLN A 311 -7.24 6.88 11.76
C GLN A 311 -7.88 8.15 12.34
N PRO A 312 -7.38 8.63 13.50
CA PRO A 312 -7.87 9.87 14.09
C PRO A 312 -7.77 11.04 13.11
N HIS A 313 -8.86 11.79 12.95
CA HIS A 313 -8.89 12.97 12.08
C HIS A 313 -7.89 14.05 12.53
N ASN A 314 -7.70 14.20 13.85
CA ASN A 314 -6.91 15.28 14.47
C ASN A 314 -7.38 16.67 13.96
N GLU A 315 -6.50 17.67 13.96
CA GLU A 315 -6.81 19.06 13.56
C GLU A 315 -6.65 19.31 12.05
N ARG A 316 -6.74 18.26 11.22
CA ARG A 316 -6.58 18.40 9.77
C ARG A 316 -7.72 19.19 9.13
N GLU A 317 -7.39 20.01 8.15
CA GLU A 317 -8.39 20.60 7.27
C GLU A 317 -8.82 19.57 6.22
N MET A 318 -10.12 19.45 6.00
CA MET A 318 -10.71 18.65 4.94
C MET A 318 -11.60 19.56 4.10
N GLU A 319 -11.39 19.53 2.80
CA GLU A 319 -12.13 20.34 1.85
C GLU A 319 -13.14 19.47 1.12
N LEU A 320 -14.35 20.01 0.90
CA LEU A 320 -15.31 19.44 -0.03
C LEU A 320 -15.40 20.37 -1.23
N HIS A 321 -14.81 19.95 -2.34
CA HIS A 321 -14.90 20.64 -3.60
C HIS A 321 -16.21 20.27 -4.27
N SER A 322 -17.09 21.26 -4.43
CA SER A 322 -18.37 21.07 -5.10
C SER A 322 -18.77 22.34 -5.85
N PRO A 323 -18.54 22.39 -7.18
CA PRO A 323 -18.75 23.59 -7.98
C PRO A 323 -20.23 24.00 -8.13
N ASN A 324 -21.18 23.14 -7.70
CA ASN A 324 -22.62 23.39 -7.78
C ASN A 324 -23.29 23.58 -6.40
N SER A 325 -22.51 23.75 -5.33
CA SER A 325 -23.02 23.93 -3.95
C SER A 325 -23.40 25.36 -3.60
#